data_AF-A0A961L2V6-F1
#
_entry.id   AF-A0A961L2V6-F1
#
_cell.length_a   1.000
_cell.length_b   1.000
_cell.length_c   1.000
_cell.angle_alpha   90.00
_cell.angle_beta   90.00
_cell.angle_gamma   90.00
#
_symmetry.space_group_name_H-M   'P 1'
#
loop_
_entity.id
_entity.type
_entity.pdbx_description
1 polymer ?
#
loop_
_entity_poly.entity_id
_entity_poly.type
_entity_poly.pdbx_seq_one_letter_code
_entity_poly.pdbx_strand_id
1 'polypeptide(L)'
;MAAGATHRPVQTRCADCPIRYRAVCSHCEAKDFEELERIKTYRTYAPGETIAWAGEHMPLVGSVVDGVAMLSSTLPDGRRQMVGLLLPSDFVGRPGRAGLSFDVVAATEITLCMFNKSEFERMVG
;
A
#
# COMPACT_ATOMS: atom_id res chain seq x y z
N MET A 1 -5.78 -5.70 27.23
CA MET A 1 -6.79 -6.58 26.60
C MET A 1 -7.22 -5.90 25.31
N ALA A 2 -6.60 -6.23 24.18
CA ALA A 2 -6.94 -5.62 22.89
C ALA A 2 -8.20 -6.28 22.34
N ALA A 3 -9.26 -5.49 22.13
CA ALA A 3 -10.44 -5.96 21.42
C ALA A 3 -10.04 -6.29 19.99
N GLY A 4 -10.25 -7.56 19.60
CA GLY A 4 -9.95 -8.05 18.26
C GLY A 4 -10.77 -7.27 17.23
N ALA A 5 -10.07 -6.59 16.32
CA ALA A 5 -10.68 -6.03 15.13
C ALA A 5 -11.24 -7.20 14.30
N THR A 6 -12.56 -7.25 14.16
CA THR A 6 -13.23 -8.25 13.32
C THR A 6 -12.90 -7.96 11.86
N HIS A 7 -11.95 -8.73 11.32
CA HIS A 7 -11.47 -8.65 9.94
C HIS A 7 -12.62 -8.90 8.95
N ARG A 8 -13.02 -7.87 8.19
CA ARG A 8 -13.92 -8.04 7.06
C ARG A 8 -13.07 -8.57 5.90
N PRO A 9 -13.39 -9.74 5.29
CA PRO A 9 -12.64 -10.24 4.15
C PRO A 9 -12.62 -9.15 3.08
N VAL A 10 -11.41 -8.73 2.69
CA VAL A 10 -11.22 -7.70 1.68
C VAL A 10 -11.85 -8.21 0.40
N GLN A 11 -12.91 -7.50 0.00
CA GLN A 11 -13.87 -7.91 -1.02
C GLN A 11 -13.15 -8.22 -2.34
N THR A 12 -13.53 -9.32 -2.97
CA THR A 12 -12.85 -9.89 -4.14
C THR A 12 -12.89 -8.94 -5.35
N ARG A 13 -13.88 -8.04 -5.43
CA ARG A 13 -14.12 -7.15 -6.58
C ARG A 13 -13.71 -5.71 -6.31
N CYS A 14 -13.11 -5.06 -7.30
CA CYS A 14 -12.73 -3.64 -7.20
C CYS A 14 -13.95 -2.71 -7.11
N ALA A 15 -15.10 -3.13 -7.66
CA ALA A 15 -16.35 -2.38 -7.60
C ALA A 15 -16.83 -2.12 -6.15
N ASP A 16 -16.56 -3.06 -5.25
CA ASP A 16 -16.99 -3.02 -3.84
C ASP A 16 -15.89 -2.48 -2.91
N CYS A 17 -14.76 -2.02 -3.47
CA CYS A 17 -13.61 -1.58 -2.71
C CYS A 17 -13.90 -0.23 -2.02
N PRO A 18 -13.69 -0.11 -0.69
CA PRO A 18 -14.08 1.09 0.07
C PRO A 18 -13.29 2.34 -0.31
N ILE A 19 -12.09 2.17 -0.87
CA ILE A 19 -11.19 3.24 -1.30
C ILE A 19 -11.31 3.57 -2.80
N ARG A 20 -12.17 2.87 -3.55
CA ARG A 20 -12.24 2.93 -5.03
C ARG A 20 -12.27 4.36 -5.57
N TYR A 21 -13.10 5.21 -4.97
CA TYR A 21 -13.34 6.59 -5.43
C TYR A 21 -12.32 7.62 -4.95
N ARG A 22 -11.29 7.19 -4.19
CA ARG A 22 -10.30 8.09 -3.58
C ARG A 22 -8.85 7.67 -3.84
N ALA A 23 -8.64 6.41 -4.22
CA ALA A 23 -7.32 5.84 -4.50
C ALA A 23 -6.98 5.93 -6.00
N VAL A 24 -5.90 5.26 -6.41
CA VAL A 24 -5.44 5.23 -7.81
C VAL A 24 -6.55 4.85 -8.80
N CYS A 25 -7.45 3.93 -8.41
CA CYS A 25 -8.55 3.46 -9.24
C CYS A 25 -9.56 4.55 -9.62
N SER A 26 -9.61 5.69 -8.90
CA SER A 26 -10.53 6.79 -9.22
C SER A 26 -10.13 7.56 -10.48
N HIS A 27 -8.91 7.35 -10.97
CA HIS A 27 -8.35 8.00 -12.15
C HIS A 27 -8.32 7.08 -13.38
N CYS A 28 -8.81 5.86 -13.26
CA CYS A 28 -8.81 4.87 -14.33
C CYS A 28 -10.02 5.02 -15.24
N GLU A 29 -9.79 4.91 -16.56
CA GLU A 29 -10.87 4.62 -17.51
C GLU A 29 -11.38 3.18 -17.32
N ALA A 30 -12.52 2.84 -17.92
CA ALA A 30 -13.13 1.52 -17.76
C ALA A 30 -12.16 0.36 -18.07
N LYS A 31 -11.39 0.49 -19.17
CA LYS A 31 -10.38 -0.51 -19.59
C LYS A 31 -9.24 -0.64 -18.57
N ASP A 32 -8.76 0.47 -18.01
CA ASP A 32 -7.64 0.46 -17.05
C ASP A 32 -8.11 -0.10 -15.71
N PHE A 33 -9.38 0.13 -15.36
CA PHE A 33 -10.00 -0.42 -14.17
C PHE A 33 -10.12 -1.94 -14.24
N GLU A 34 -10.56 -2.48 -15.39
CA GLU A 34 -10.61 -3.94 -15.61
C GLU A 34 -9.22 -4.57 -15.52
N GLU A 35 -8.21 -3.91 -16.08
CA GLU A 35 -6.83 -4.39 -16.01
C GLU A 35 -6.29 -4.34 -14.58
N LEU A 36 -6.48 -3.24 -13.84
CA LEU A 36 -6.12 -3.17 -12.42
C LEU A 36 -6.78 -4.27 -11.60
N GLU A 37 -8.07 -4.52 -11.83
CA GLU A 37 -8.79 -5.59 -11.14
C GLU A 37 -8.21 -6.98 -11.46
N ARG A 38 -7.72 -7.18 -12.68
CA ARG A 38 -7.08 -8.42 -13.12
C ARG A 38 -5.69 -8.63 -12.50
N ILE A 39 -4.87 -7.58 -12.40
CA ILE A 39 -3.47 -7.70 -11.94
C ILE A 39 -3.28 -7.49 -10.44
N LYS A 40 -4.33 -7.09 -9.70
CA LYS A 40 -4.22 -6.84 -8.26
C LYS A 40 -3.91 -8.11 -7.48
N THR A 41 -3.22 -7.90 -6.37
CA THR A 41 -3.07 -8.87 -5.30
C THR A 41 -3.32 -8.17 -3.97
N TYR A 42 -3.86 -8.87 -2.98
CA TYR A 42 -3.95 -8.34 -1.63
C TYR A 42 -2.81 -8.90 -0.77
N ARG A 43 -2.28 -8.04 0.10
CA ARG A 43 -1.29 -8.41 1.13
C ARG A 43 -1.70 -7.79 2.45
N THR A 44 -1.70 -8.59 3.50
CA THR A 44 -2.01 -8.14 4.86
C THR A 44 -0.77 -8.29 5.72
N TYR A 45 -0.49 -7.29 6.54
CA TYR A 45 0.64 -7.24 7.45
C TYR A 45 0.14 -7.04 8.88
N ALA A 46 0.76 -7.70 9.84
CA ALA A 46 0.41 -7.57 11.25
C ALA A 46 0.98 -6.27 11.85
N PRO A 47 0.40 -5.72 12.94
CA PRO A 47 1.01 -4.58 13.63
C PRO A 47 2.47 -4.84 13.98
N GLY A 48 3.34 -3.88 13.64
CA GLY A 48 4.79 -3.95 13.85
C GLY A 48 5.59 -4.63 12.73
N GLU A 49 4.92 -5.26 11.76
CA GLU A 49 5.58 -5.87 10.62
C GLU A 49 6.10 -4.81 9.63
N THR A 50 7.33 -5.00 9.14
CA THR A 50 7.88 -4.13 8.10
C THR A 50 7.30 -4.49 6.75
N ILE A 51 6.65 -3.52 6.10
CA ILE A 51 6.08 -3.64 4.76
C ILE A 51 7.18 -3.45 3.70
N ALA A 52 8.05 -2.47 3.90
CA ALA A 52 9.16 -2.16 3.01
C ALA A 52 10.26 -1.36 3.74
N TRP A 53 11.51 -1.55 3.33
CA TRP A 53 12.66 -0.81 3.85
C TRP A 53 13.06 0.33 2.93
N ALA A 54 13.56 1.42 3.52
CA ALA A 54 14.16 2.51 2.76
C ALA A 54 15.35 2.00 1.93
N GLY A 55 15.45 2.45 0.67
CA GLY A 55 16.53 2.06 -0.24
C GLY A 55 16.43 0.65 -0.83
N GLU A 56 15.54 -0.21 -0.34
CA GLU A 56 15.31 -1.52 -0.97
C GLU A 56 14.51 -1.41 -2.27
N HIS A 57 14.80 -2.34 -3.18
CA HIS A 57 14.03 -2.49 -4.41
C HIS A 57 12.61 -2.95 -4.08
N MET A 58 11.62 -2.16 -4.51
CA MET A 58 10.21 -2.46 -4.27
C MET A 58 9.55 -2.92 -5.57
N PRO A 59 9.35 -4.25 -5.78
CA PRO A 59 8.74 -4.79 -6.99
C PRO A 59 7.22 -4.61 -7.02
N LEU A 60 6.62 -4.17 -5.92
CA LEU A 60 5.18 -3.97 -5.78
C LEU A 60 4.88 -2.51 -5.45
N VAL A 61 3.79 -2.00 -6.00
CA VAL A 61 3.22 -0.69 -5.66
C VAL A 61 1.74 -0.88 -5.35
N GLY A 62 1.12 -0.02 -4.56
CA GLY A 62 -0.28 -0.25 -4.21
C GLY A 62 -0.89 0.75 -3.24
N SER A 63 -2.17 0.59 -2.96
CA SER A 63 -2.91 1.46 -2.03
C SER A 63 -3.24 0.75 -0.72
N VAL A 64 -3.25 1.50 0.37
CA VAL A 64 -3.82 1.07 1.65
C VAL A 64 -5.34 0.96 1.51
N VAL A 65 -5.89 -0.23 1.69
CA VAL A 65 -7.33 -0.48 1.65
C VAL A 65 -7.96 -0.28 3.02
N ASP A 66 -7.31 -0.81 4.05
CA ASP A 66 -7.74 -0.75 5.44
C ASP A 66 -6.50 -0.77 6.36
N GLY A 67 -6.62 -0.16 7.53
CA GLY A 67 -5.52 -0.01 8.49
C GLY A 67 -4.64 1.21 8.26
N VAL A 68 -3.50 1.25 8.96
CA VAL A 68 -2.56 2.37 9.00
C VAL A 68 -1.12 1.86 8.98
N ALA A 69 -0.26 2.51 8.18
CA ALA A 69 1.19 2.33 8.26
C ALA A 69 1.88 3.62 8.70
N MET A 70 3.04 3.48 9.36
CA MET A 70 3.95 4.57 9.69
C MET A 70 5.08 4.62 8.69
N LEU A 71 5.46 5.83 8.30
CA LEU A 71 6.72 6.11 7.64
C LEU A 71 7.77 6.44 8.70
N SER A 72 8.89 5.72 8.68
CA SER A 72 10.00 5.99 9.59
C SER A 72 11.34 6.15 8.87
N SER A 73 12.19 7.01 9.40
CA SER A 73 13.59 7.14 8.99
C SER A 73 14.50 6.70 10.12
N THR A 74 15.59 6.00 9.79
CA THR A 74 16.68 5.77 10.73
C THR A 74 17.64 6.96 10.67
N LEU A 75 17.94 7.55 11.82
CA LEU A 75 18.86 8.68 11.98
C LEU A 75 20.32 8.19 12.06
N PRO A 76 21.32 9.05 11.81
CA PRO A 76 22.73 8.66 11.88
C PRO A 76 23.17 8.10 13.25
N ASP A 77 22.46 8.45 14.32
CA ASP A 77 22.69 7.95 15.69
C ASP A 77 21.96 6.63 15.98
N GLY A 78 21.31 6.02 14.99
CA GLY A 78 20.60 4.75 15.09
C GLY A 78 19.16 4.85 15.61
N ARG A 79 18.68 6.04 16.00
CA ARG A 79 17.28 6.22 16.42
C ARG A 79 16.34 6.13 15.21
N ARG A 80 15.12 5.64 15.44
CA ARG A 80 14.03 5.71 14.46
C ARG A 80 13.15 6.92 14.74
N GLN A 81 12.90 7.72 13.71
CA GLN A 81 11.98 8.85 13.76
C GLN A 81 10.77 8.57 12.87
N MET A 82 9.57 8.69 13.44
CA MET A 82 8.33 8.71 12.67
C MET A 82 8.23 10.04 11.92
N VAL A 83 8.02 9.97 10.61
CA VAL A 83 7.97 11.15 9.72
C VAL A 83 6.63 11.30 9.01
N GLY A 84 5.76 10.29 9.06
CA GLY A 84 4.44 10.35 8.45
C GLY A 84 3.60 9.10 8.69
N LEU A 85 2.37 9.14 8.16
CA LEU A 85 1.41 8.04 8.15
C LEU A 85 0.95 7.78 6.73
N LEU A 86 0.58 6.52 6.46
CA LEU A 86 -0.21 6.12 5.31
C LEU A 86 -1.56 5.62 5.80
N LEU A 87 -2.62 6.24 5.31
CA LEU A 87 -4.03 6.00 5.63
C LEU A 87 -4.75 5.36 4.44
N PRO A 88 -6.01 4.88 4.61
CA PRO A 88 -6.77 4.33 3.50
C PRO A 88 -6.84 5.27 2.30
N SER A 89 -6.57 4.72 1.11
CA SER A 89 -6.38 5.39 -0.19
C SER A 89 -4.97 5.92 -0.46
N ASP A 90 -4.10 6.05 0.54
CA ASP A 90 -2.71 6.44 0.32
C ASP A 90 -1.96 5.36 -0.46
N PHE A 91 -0.98 5.79 -1.26
CA PHE A 91 -0.23 4.93 -2.18
C PHE A 91 1.18 4.65 -1.66
N VAL A 92 1.54 3.38 -1.60
CA VAL A 92 2.87 2.86 -1.26
C VAL A 92 3.66 2.64 -2.55
N GLY A 93 4.87 3.21 -2.60
CA GLY A 93 5.71 3.21 -3.80
C GLY A 93 5.50 4.44 -4.67
N ARG A 94 6.37 4.62 -5.67
CA ARG A 94 6.25 5.70 -6.65
C ARG A 94 6.73 5.20 -8.03
N PRO A 95 5.90 5.28 -9.07
CA PRO A 95 6.33 4.99 -10.43
C PRO A 95 7.61 5.77 -10.79
N GLY A 96 8.55 5.11 -11.46
CA GLY A 96 9.83 5.71 -11.86
C GLY A 96 10.89 5.85 -10.78
N ARG A 97 10.64 5.48 -9.51
CA ARG A 97 11.67 5.42 -8.44
C ARG A 97 12.06 3.99 -8.10
N ALA A 98 13.37 3.71 -7.99
CA ALA A 98 13.87 2.35 -7.72
C ALA A 98 13.51 1.81 -6.32
N GLY A 99 13.36 2.69 -5.32
CA GLY A 99 13.05 2.31 -3.95
C GLY A 99 12.39 3.44 -3.16
N LEU A 100 12.12 3.15 -1.88
CA LEU A 100 11.47 4.08 -0.95
C LEU A 100 12.47 4.98 -0.24
N SER A 101 12.02 6.18 0.15
CA SER A 101 12.81 7.12 0.96
C SER A 101 12.70 6.86 2.47
N PHE A 102 11.72 6.06 2.90
CA PHE A 102 11.41 5.76 4.29
C PHE A 102 11.06 4.29 4.44
N ASP A 103 11.31 3.75 5.63
CA ASP A 103 10.76 2.47 6.04
C ASP A 103 9.25 2.62 6.19
N VAL A 104 8.51 1.57 5.82
CA VAL A 104 7.06 1.49 5.95
C VAL A 104 6.75 0.35 6.90
N VAL A 105 6.14 0.67 8.03
CA VAL A 105 5.84 -0.31 9.10
C VAL A 105 4.36 -0.28 9.40
N ALA A 106 3.73 -1.44 9.49
CA ALA A 106 2.34 -1.57 9.87
C ALA A 106 2.12 -1.04 11.31
N ALA A 107 1.28 -0.02 11.48
CA ALA A 107 0.92 0.51 12.80
C ALA A 107 -0.28 -0.24 13.39
N THR A 108 -1.17 -0.70 12.51
CA THR A 108 -2.27 -1.61 12.80
C THR A 108 -2.13 -2.84 11.92
N GLU A 109 -3.04 -3.81 12.04
CA GLU A 109 -3.26 -4.72 10.92
C GLU A 109 -3.64 -3.88 9.70
N ILE A 110 -3.00 -4.14 8.57
CA ILE A 110 -3.15 -3.32 7.36
C ILE A 110 -3.25 -4.23 6.15
N THR A 111 -4.21 -3.94 5.27
CA THR A 111 -4.33 -4.61 3.98
C THR A 111 -4.01 -3.63 2.85
N LEU A 112 -3.10 -4.05 1.98
CA LEU A 112 -2.72 -3.34 0.77
C LEU A 112 -3.30 -4.02 -0.46
N CYS A 113 -3.82 -3.21 -1.40
CA CYS A 113 -4.10 -3.63 -2.76
C CYS A 113 -2.87 -3.33 -3.63
N MET A 114 -2.14 -4.36 -4.01
CA MET A 114 -0.80 -4.29 -4.60
C MET A 114 -0.80 -4.78 -6.05
N PHE A 115 0.09 -4.21 -6.84
CA PHE A 115 0.32 -4.52 -8.25
C PHE A 115 1.80 -4.78 -8.48
N ASN A 116 2.15 -5.66 -9.42
CA ASN A 116 3.52 -5.70 -9.92
C ASN A 116 3.84 -4.33 -10.53
N LYS A 117 4.94 -3.73 -10.06
CA LYS A 117 5.30 -2.37 -10.46
C LYS A 117 5.50 -2.24 -11.97
N SER A 118 6.17 -3.21 -12.60
CA SER A 118 6.41 -3.17 -14.04
C SER A 118 5.13 -3.33 -14.86
N GLU A 119 4.15 -4.10 -14.36
CA GLU A 119 2.84 -4.23 -15.01
C GLU A 119 2.01 -2.96 -14.84
N PHE A 120 2.00 -2.41 -13.63
CA PHE A 120 1.34 -1.14 -13.34
C PHE A 120 1.90 0.01 -14.17
N GLU A 121 3.23 0.16 -14.25
CA GLU A 121 3.89 1.21 -15.03
C GLU A 121 3.59 1.12 -16.53
N ARG A 122 3.38 -0.07 -17.09
CA ARG A 122 2.96 -0.24 -18.49
C ARG A 122 1.53 0.22 -18.76
N MET A 123 0.69 0.26 -17.73
CA MET A 123 -0.71 0.67 -17.84
C MET A 123 -0.89 2.19 -17.71
N VAL A 124 -0.13 2.83 -16.82
CA VAL A 124 -0.17 4.31 -16.62
C VAL A 124 0.77 5.09 -17.54
N GLY A 125 1.58 4.41 -18.37
CA GLY A 125 2.59 4.99 -19.26
C GLY A 125 2.13 5.19 -20.69
#